data_AF-A0A559RPZ5-F1
#
_entry.id   AF-A0A559RPZ5-F1
#
_cell.length_a   1.000
_cell.length_b   1.000
_cell.length_c   1.000
_cell.angle_alpha   90.00
_cell.angle_beta   90.00
_cell.angle_gamma   90.00
#
_symmetry.space_group_name_H-M   'P 1'
#
loop_
_entity.id
_entity.type
_entity.pdbx_description
1 polymer ?
#
loop_
_entity_poly.entity_id
_entity_poly.type
_entity_poly.pdbx_seq_one_letter_code
_entity_poly.pdbx_strand_id
1 'polypeptide(L)' 'MTKLKKYEGTLPEHPHFEIYLNIDHLASGEYELKIVNKNKIITIITFKKNQL' A
#
# COMPACT_ATOMS: atom_id res chain seq x y z
N MET A 1 33.76 7.53 33.98
CA MET A 1 33.22 6.54 33.02
C MET A 1 31.91 7.08 32.45
N THR A 2 31.92 7.54 31.20
CA THR A 2 30.75 8.18 30.56
C THR A 2 29.78 7.10 30.07
N LYS A 3 28.56 7.08 30.60
CA LYS A 3 27.55 6.05 30.29
C LYS A 3 27.05 6.27 28.84
N LEU A 4 27.38 5.36 27.93
CA LEU A 4 26.88 5.38 26.55
C LEU A 4 25.34 5.24 26.56
N LYS A 5 24.62 6.22 26.00
CA LYS A 5 23.18 6.13 25.80
C LYS A 5 22.89 5.06 24.75
N LYS A 6 22.19 4.01 25.13
CA LYS A 6 21.63 3.04 24.18
C LYS A 6 20.32 3.62 23.63
N TYR A 7 20.22 3.63 22.31
CA TYR A 7 19.02 3.97 21.59
C TYR A 7 18.40 2.67 21.09
N GLU A 8 17.13 2.45 21.43
CA GLU A 8 16.36 1.29 21.03
C GLU A 8 15.10 1.78 20.34
N GLY A 9 14.64 1.04 19.33
CA GLY A 9 13.43 1.33 18.58
C GLY A 9 12.96 0.09 17.85
N THR A 10 11.65 -0.04 17.70
CA THR A 10 11.03 -1.10 16.91
C THR A 10 10.87 -0.63 15.47
N LEU A 11 11.34 -1.43 14.52
CA LEU A 11 11.00 -1.26 13.11
C LEU A 11 9.63 -1.90 12.86
N PRO A 12 8.70 -1.22 12.17
CA PRO A 12 7.46 -1.86 11.76
C PRO A 12 7.76 -3.04 10.84
N GLU A 13 6.99 -4.12 11.01
CA GLU A 13 7.07 -5.27 10.12
C GLU A 13 6.69 -4.84 8.70
N HIS A 14 7.56 -5.16 7.75
CA HIS A 14 7.24 -4.96 6.34
C HIS A 14 6.24 -6.03 5.90
N PRO A 15 5.29 -5.69 5.01
CA PRO A 15 4.36 -6.68 4.49
C PRO A 15 5.14 -7.82 3.82
N HIS A 16 4.88 -9.05 4.25
CA HIS A 16 5.55 -10.23 3.72
C HIS A 16 5.15 -10.52 2.25
N PHE A 17 3.99 -9.99 1.81
CA PHE A 17 3.47 -10.13 0.45
C PHE A 17 2.96 -8.79 -0.05
N GLU A 18 3.39 -8.39 -1.25
CA GLU A 18 3.03 -7.13 -1.88
C GLU A 18 2.46 -7.37 -3.29
N ILE A 19 1.51 -6.52 -3.70
CA ILE A 19 0.95 -6.52 -5.05
C ILE A 19 1.11 -5.12 -5.63
N TYR A 20 1.73 -5.04 -6.80
CA TYR A 20 1.90 -3.80 -7.55
C TYR A 20 0.93 -3.78 -8.73
N LEU A 21 0.21 -2.67 -8.90
CA LEU A 21 -0.67 -2.41 -10.05
C LEU A 21 -0.15 -1.20 -10.81
N ASN A 22 0.38 -1.41 -12.02
CA ASN A 22 0.73 -0.30 -12.91
C ASN A 22 -0.56 0.31 -13.48
N ILE A 23 -0.72 1.63 -13.31
CA ILE A 23 -1.89 2.41 -13.74
C ILE A 23 -1.56 3.44 -14.82
N ASP A 24 -0.37 3.37 -15.44
CA ASP A 24 0.14 4.39 -16.36
C ASP A 24 -0.72 4.52 -17.62
N HIS A 25 -1.26 3.39 -18.10
CA HIS A 25 -2.10 3.33 -19.30
C HIS A 25 -3.60 3.45 -19.02
N LEU A 26 -4.00 3.69 -17.76
CA LEU A 26 -5.39 4.00 -17.44
C LEU A 26 -5.72 5.43 -17.90
N ALA A 27 -6.96 5.63 -18.35
CA ALA A 27 -7.48 6.96 -18.63
C ALA A 27 -7.45 7.82 -17.35
N SER A 28 -7.41 9.14 -17.50
CA SER A 28 -7.60 10.03 -16.35
C SER A 28 -9.01 9.88 -15.81
N GLY A 29 -9.16 9.69 -14.50
CA GLY A 29 -10.48 9.52 -13.90
C GLY A 29 -10.44 8.97 -12.48
N GLU A 30 -11.65 8.81 -11.94
CA GLU A 30 -11.87 8.12 -10.66
C GLU A 30 -12.07 6.62 -10.90
N TYR A 31 -11.40 5.82 -10.10
CA TYR A 31 -11.40 4.36 -10.19
C TYR A 31 -11.82 3.75 -8.87
N GLU A 32 -12.51 2.61 -8.98
CA GLU A 32 -12.82 1.72 -7.86
C GLU A 32 -12.10 0.38 -8.07
N LEU A 33 -11.07 0.12 -7.26
CA LEU A 33 -10.36 -1.15 -7.22
C LEU A 33 -11.03 -2.09 -6.22
N LYS A 34 -11.49 -3.25 -6.69
CA LYS A 34 -12.11 -4.29 -5.87
C LYS A 34 -11.18 -5.50 -5.74
N ILE A 35 -10.82 -5.84 -4.51
CA ILE A 35 -10.09 -7.07 -4.21
C ILE A 35 -11.10 -8.18 -3.96
N VAL A 36 -11.03 -9.27 -4.72
CA VAL A 36 -11.99 -10.39 -4.69
C VAL A 36 -11.30 -11.67 -4.24
N ASN A 37 -11.90 -12.38 -3.29
CA ASN A 37 -11.47 -13.69 -2.82
C ASN A 37 -12.68 -14.65 -2.74
N LYS A 38 -12.58 -15.84 -3.33
CA LYS A 38 -13.68 -16.83 -3.39
C LYS A 38 -15.02 -16.23 -3.83
N ASN A 39 -14.99 -15.43 -4.90
CA ASN A 39 -16.13 -14.71 -5.47
C ASN A 39 -16.79 -13.67 -4.53
N LYS A 40 -16.12 -13.27 -3.45
CA LYS A 40 -16.58 -12.21 -2.55
C LYS A 40 -15.60 -11.04 -2.58
N ILE A 41 -16.14 -9.82 -2.60
CA ILE A 41 -15.34 -8.60 -2.46
C ILE A 41 -14.88 -8.51 -1.01
N ILE A 42 -13.57 -8.43 -0.77
CA ILE A 42 -12.97 -8.29 0.57
C ILE A 42 -12.47 -6.87 0.84
N THR A 43 -12.22 -6.07 -0.20
CA THR A 43 -11.75 -4.68 -0.06
C THR A 43 -12.16 -3.87 -1.28
N ILE A 44 -12.54 -2.62 -1.05
CA ILE A 44 -12.81 -1.63 -2.08
C ILE A 44 -11.92 -0.42 -1.80
N ILE A 45 -11.14 0.00 -2.78
CA ILE A 45 -10.26 1.17 -2.70
C ILE A 45 -10.63 2.09 -3.85
N THR A 46 -10.95 3.35 -3.53
CA THR A 46 -11.11 4.38 -4.55
C THR A 46 -9.79 5.12 -4.73
N PHE A 47 -9.40 5.36 -5.97
CA PHE A 47 -8.24 6.18 -6.29
C PHE A 47 -8.51 7.01 -7.53
N LYS A 48 -7.84 8.16 -7.62
CA LYS A 48 -7.93 9.05 -8.77
C LYS A 48 -6.65 8.97 -9.57
N LYS A 49 -6.73 8.58 -10.85
CA LYS A 49 -5.63 8.73 -11.78
C LYS A 49 -5.67 10.16 -12.34
N ASN A 50 -4.78 11.00 -11.84
CA ASN A 50 -4.48 12.27 -12.48
C ASN A 50 -3.43 12.03 -13.58
N GLN A 51 -3.53 12.75 -14.71
CA GLN A 51 -2.38 12.89 -15.61
C GLN A 51 -1.34 13.71 -14.85
N LEU A 52 -0.18 13.10 -14.58
CA LEU A 52 1.03 13.80 -14.19
C LEU A 52 1.71 14.32 -15.45
#